data_AF-I4GSF3-F1
#
_entry.id   AF-I4GSF3-F1
#
_cell.length_a   1.000
_cell.length_b   1.000
_cell.length_c   1.000
_cell.angle_alpha   90.00
_cell.angle_beta   90.00
_cell.angle_gamma   90.00
#
_symmetry.space_group_name_H-M   'P 1'
#
loop_
_entity.id
_entity.type
_entity.pdbx_description
1 polymer ?
#
loop_
_entity_poly.entity_id
_entity_poly.type
_entity_poly.pdbx_seq_one_letter_code
_entity_poly.pdbx_strand_id
1 'polypeptide(L)'
;MPQYTTKQATENPVVSDQSAKNPFSLFGQFWESLKIVAQPYWYPTELNGRAFGDVIISWGMSALVFLSILATVGVEAFSSYWNRYVLDIIIEDRDLSKYLNTLWLSSLLIILTTGLFAFSQFIRRKVALDWYKWLTKQTVKKYLNYRAYYNIDFTSDLKNPDQRLSQEIEPITTMTLRLLITFMEKGLQMITFAIILWTISRQIAVYLIIYTLAGNLIAIYLTQELNKINQSELNRHLQKL
;
A
#
# COMPACT_ATOMS: atom_id res chain seq x y z
N MET A 1 -16.03 -23.96 -59.26
CA MET A 1 -15.29 -22.95 -58.50
C MET A 1 -16.23 -21.80 -58.17
N PRO A 2 -16.56 -21.54 -56.90
CA PRO A 2 -17.20 -20.30 -56.48
C PRO A 2 -16.25 -19.43 -55.64
N GLN A 3 -16.46 -18.12 -55.76
CA GLN A 3 -15.60 -17.05 -55.30
C GLN A 3 -15.59 -16.87 -53.77
N TYR A 4 -14.42 -16.55 -53.23
CA TYR A 4 -14.23 -16.08 -51.85
C TYR A 4 -14.87 -14.71 -51.68
N THR A 5 -15.86 -14.61 -50.78
CA THR A 5 -16.32 -13.33 -50.23
C THR A 5 -16.04 -13.31 -48.73
N THR A 6 -15.17 -12.39 -48.35
CA THR A 6 -14.72 -12.07 -47.00
C THR A 6 -15.90 -11.58 -46.18
N LYS A 7 -16.40 -12.40 -45.25
CA LYS A 7 -17.34 -11.94 -44.22
C LYS A 7 -16.55 -11.22 -43.12
N GLN A 8 -16.91 -9.95 -43.00
CA GLN A 8 -16.60 -8.96 -41.99
C GLN A 8 -16.28 -9.53 -40.60
N ALA A 9 -15.21 -8.97 -40.02
CA ALA A 9 -14.81 -9.12 -38.64
C ALA A 9 -16.01 -8.86 -37.70
N THR A 10 -16.48 -9.93 -37.07
CA THR A 10 -17.45 -9.88 -35.98
C THR A 10 -16.78 -9.27 -34.75
N GLU A 11 -17.23 -8.07 -34.41
CA GLU A 11 -17.45 -7.58 -33.05
C GLU A 11 -16.40 -8.00 -32.01
N ASN A 12 -15.44 -7.11 -31.76
CA ASN A 12 -14.83 -7.01 -30.44
C ASN A 12 -15.97 -6.80 -29.42
N PRO A 13 -16.08 -7.61 -28.35
CA PRO A 13 -16.92 -7.23 -27.24
C PRO A 13 -16.26 -5.99 -26.63
N VAL A 14 -16.84 -4.83 -26.93
CA VAL A 14 -16.70 -3.62 -26.14
C VAL A 14 -16.93 -4.06 -24.71
N VAL A 15 -15.87 -3.98 -23.89
CA VAL A 15 -15.89 -4.26 -22.46
C VAL A 15 -17.07 -3.49 -21.87
N SER A 16 -18.16 -4.20 -21.62
CA SER A 16 -19.39 -3.64 -21.12
C SER A 16 -19.21 -3.33 -19.63
N ASP A 17 -19.33 -2.03 -19.33
CA ASP A 17 -19.93 -1.51 -18.11
C ASP A 17 -19.24 -1.79 -16.75
N GLN A 18 -17.99 -1.30 -16.60
CA GLN A 18 -17.41 -1.05 -15.27
C GLN A 18 -17.20 0.45 -14.98
N SER A 19 -17.68 1.35 -15.86
CA SER A 19 -17.30 2.77 -15.89
C SER A 19 -18.00 3.68 -14.87
N ALA A 20 -18.90 3.17 -14.00
CA ALA A 20 -19.68 4.05 -13.12
C ALA A 20 -19.89 3.52 -11.69
N LYS A 21 -18.95 2.74 -11.12
CA LYS A 21 -18.99 2.50 -9.67
C LYS A 21 -18.37 3.70 -8.95
N ASN A 22 -19.13 4.34 -8.07
CA ASN A 22 -18.65 5.42 -7.20
C ASN A 22 -17.32 4.99 -6.55
N PRO A 23 -16.26 5.82 -6.53
CA PRO A 23 -14.95 5.43 -6.01
C PRO A 23 -15.01 4.98 -4.54
N PHE A 24 -15.91 5.57 -3.76
CA PHE A 24 -16.19 5.15 -2.38
C PHE A 24 -16.79 3.74 -2.28
N SER A 25 -17.60 3.32 -3.26
CA SER A 25 -18.16 1.96 -3.29
C SER A 25 -17.11 0.90 -3.67
N LEU A 26 -16.17 1.26 -4.55
CA LEU A 26 -15.03 0.41 -4.88
C LEU A 26 -14.13 0.20 -3.66
N PHE A 27 -13.90 1.26 -2.88
CA PHE A 27 -13.17 1.18 -1.62
C PHE A 27 -13.85 0.26 -0.60
N GLY A 28 -15.17 0.36 -0.43
CA GLY A 28 -15.92 -0.56 0.44
C GLY A 28 -15.83 -2.03 0.01
N GLN A 29 -16.00 -2.30 -1.29
CA GLN A 29 -15.89 -3.65 -1.86
C GLN A 29 -14.50 -4.26 -1.67
N PHE A 30 -13.45 -3.43 -1.77
CA PHE A 30 -12.07 -3.83 -1.50
C PHE A 30 -11.90 -4.30 -0.05
N TRP A 31 -12.41 -3.56 0.93
CA TRP A 31 -12.29 -3.93 2.35
C TRP A 31 -13.04 -5.21 2.71
N GLU A 32 -14.23 -5.42 2.17
CA GLU A 32 -14.97 -6.66 2.39
C GLU A 32 -14.23 -7.85 1.78
N SER A 33 -13.71 -7.69 0.56
CA SER A 33 -12.92 -8.72 -0.12
C SER A 33 -11.63 -9.03 0.64
N LEU A 34 -10.93 -8.00 1.12
CA LEU A 34 -9.74 -8.14 1.93
C LEU A 34 -10.04 -8.84 3.26
N LYS A 35 -11.14 -8.49 3.93
CA LYS A 35 -11.56 -9.13 5.17
C LYS A 35 -11.77 -10.63 4.97
N ILE A 36 -12.44 -11.04 3.90
CA ILE A 36 -12.67 -12.45 3.58
C ILE A 36 -11.34 -13.21 3.38
N VAL A 37 -10.37 -12.60 2.70
CA VAL A 37 -9.07 -13.25 2.41
C VAL A 37 -8.13 -13.24 3.62
N ALA A 38 -8.15 -12.19 4.43
CA ALA A 38 -7.27 -12.02 5.58
C ALA A 38 -7.80 -12.71 6.85
N GLN A 39 -9.12 -12.77 7.05
CA GLN A 39 -9.75 -13.32 8.25
C GLN A 39 -9.24 -14.73 8.62
N PRO A 40 -9.15 -15.71 7.70
CA PRO A 40 -8.74 -17.06 8.09
C PRO A 40 -7.23 -17.19 8.41
N TYR A 41 -6.41 -16.18 8.08
CA TYR A 41 -4.99 -16.14 8.48
C TYR A 41 -4.83 -15.65 9.93
N TRP A 42 -5.60 -14.64 10.34
CA TRP A 42 -5.54 -14.01 11.67
C TRP A 42 -6.43 -14.69 12.71
N TYR A 43 -7.57 -15.22 12.26
CA TYR A 43 -8.58 -15.88 13.08
C TYR A 43 -9.03 -17.18 12.38
N PRO A 44 -8.35 -18.32 12.62
CA PRO A 44 -8.77 -19.58 12.02
C PRO A 44 -10.12 -20.00 12.58
N THR A 45 -11.14 -20.01 11.72
CA THR A 45 -12.50 -20.48 12.03
C THR A 45 -12.67 -21.99 11.83
N GLU A 46 -11.72 -22.66 11.17
CA GLU A 46 -11.74 -24.11 10.93
C GLU A 46 -10.86 -24.86 11.94
N LEU A 47 -11.43 -25.85 12.63
CA LEU A 47 -10.77 -26.68 13.66
C LEU A 47 -9.50 -27.40 13.19
N ASN A 48 -9.31 -27.62 11.88
CA ASN A 48 -8.15 -28.30 11.28
C ASN A 48 -7.32 -27.41 10.31
N GLY A 49 -7.53 -26.09 10.34
CA GLY A 49 -6.90 -25.18 9.37
C GLY A 49 -5.45 -24.83 9.69
N ARG A 50 -5.20 -24.25 10.87
CA ARG A 50 -3.90 -23.71 11.29
C ARG A 50 -3.64 -24.06 12.75
N ALA A 51 -2.43 -24.51 13.09
CA ALA A 51 -2.07 -24.81 14.46
C ALA A 51 -2.09 -23.53 15.31
N PHE A 52 -2.56 -23.61 16.56
CA PHE A 52 -2.63 -22.45 17.46
C PHE A 52 -1.28 -21.75 17.65
N GLY A 53 -0.17 -22.50 17.63
CA GLY A 53 1.19 -21.95 17.68
C GLY A 53 1.52 -21.02 16.51
N ASP A 54 1.14 -21.38 15.28
CA ASP A 54 1.39 -20.56 14.10
C ASP A 54 0.61 -19.24 14.13
N VAL A 55 -0.58 -19.24 14.75
CA VAL A 55 -1.41 -18.05 14.94
C VAL A 55 -0.73 -17.09 15.90
N ILE A 56 -0.21 -17.57 17.04
CA ILE A 56 0.55 -16.75 17.99
C ILE A 56 1.77 -16.13 17.32
N ILE A 57 2.49 -16.91 16.51
CA ILE A 57 3.66 -16.39 15.78
C ILE A 57 3.24 -15.28 14.82
N SER A 58 2.14 -15.42 14.07
CA SER A 58 1.63 -14.34 13.20
C SER A 58 1.23 -13.09 13.98
N TRP A 59 0.56 -13.24 15.13
CA TRP A 59 0.24 -12.10 16.00
C TRP A 59 1.50 -11.44 16.57
N GLY A 60 2.48 -12.23 16.99
CA GLY A 60 3.78 -11.75 17.44
C GLY A 60 4.53 -11.00 16.34
N MET A 61 4.54 -11.50 15.11
CA MET A 61 5.14 -10.81 13.96
C MET A 61 4.40 -9.50 13.64
N SER A 62 3.08 -9.44 13.82
CA SER A 62 2.30 -8.21 13.60
C SER A 62 2.56 -7.17 14.67
N ALA A 63 2.60 -7.60 15.93
CA ALA A 63 3.01 -6.73 17.04
C ALA A 63 4.42 -6.21 16.83
N LEU A 64 5.33 -7.04 16.32
CA LEU A 64 6.69 -6.64 15.98
C LEU A 64 6.74 -5.62 14.82
N VAL A 65 5.92 -5.79 13.77
CA VAL A 65 5.77 -4.78 12.70
C VAL A 65 5.25 -3.47 13.28
N PHE A 66 4.19 -3.51 14.09
CA PHE A 66 3.61 -2.33 14.72
C PHE A 66 4.63 -1.60 15.62
N LEU A 67 5.34 -2.34 16.46
CA LEU A 67 6.41 -1.79 17.30
C LEU A 67 7.54 -1.20 16.45
N SER A 68 7.91 -1.85 15.35
CA SER A 68 8.92 -1.30 14.43
C SER A 68 8.47 0.02 13.79
N ILE A 69 7.17 0.17 13.50
CA ILE A 69 6.60 1.43 12.99
C ILE A 69 6.67 2.52 14.05
N LEU A 70 6.28 2.21 15.29
CA LEU A 70 6.41 3.16 16.40
C LEU A 70 7.86 3.60 16.59
N ALA A 71 8.80 2.66 16.50
CA ALA A 71 10.22 2.94 16.60
C ALA A 71 10.74 3.82 15.45
N THR A 72 10.38 3.54 14.19
CA THR A 72 10.81 4.36 13.05
C THR A 72 10.21 5.77 13.11
N VAL A 73 8.93 5.90 13.45
CA VAL A 73 8.27 7.20 13.62
C VAL A 73 8.87 7.98 14.80
N GLY A 74 9.16 7.32 15.91
CA GLY A 74 9.82 7.94 17.07
C GLY A 74 11.23 8.43 16.73
N VAL A 75 11.98 7.65 15.95
CA VAL A 75 13.29 8.06 15.43
C VAL A 75 13.17 9.29 14.52
N GLU A 76 12.21 9.33 13.60
CA GLU A 76 11.99 10.50 12.75
C GLU A 76 11.66 11.76 13.57
N ALA A 77 10.83 11.62 14.60
CA ALA A 77 10.54 12.70 15.54
C ALA A 77 11.79 13.18 16.28
N PHE A 78 12.57 12.24 16.84
CA PHE A 78 13.84 12.54 17.50
C PHE A 78 14.83 13.23 16.56
N SER A 79 14.97 12.72 15.32
CA SER A 79 15.82 13.33 14.29
C SER A 79 15.42 14.77 13.98
N SER A 80 14.13 15.10 14.03
CA SER A 80 13.67 16.49 13.86
C SER A 80 14.22 17.42 14.94
N TYR A 81 14.16 17.01 16.22
CA TYR A 81 14.73 17.78 17.32
C TYR A 81 16.26 17.83 17.28
N TRP A 82 16.90 16.71 16.94
CA TRP A 82 18.35 16.62 16.78
C TRP A 82 18.88 17.58 15.71
N ASN A 83 18.22 17.61 14.54
CA ASN A 83 18.58 18.52 13.46
C ASN A 83 18.46 19.98 13.90
N ARG A 84 17.41 20.34 14.63
CA ARG A 84 17.26 21.69 15.18
C ARG A 84 18.41 22.03 16.13
N TYR A 85 18.74 21.14 17.07
CA TYR A 85 19.84 21.35 18.01
C TYR A 85 21.20 21.56 17.30
N VAL A 86 21.49 20.77 16.26
CA VAL A 86 22.72 20.95 15.47
C VAL A 86 22.73 22.29 14.73
N LEU A 87 21.59 22.72 14.17
CA LEU A 87 21.47 24.00 13.48
C LEU A 87 21.63 25.18 14.44
N ASP A 88 21.06 25.10 15.64
CA ASP A 88 21.16 26.15 16.66
C ASP A 88 22.64 26.37 17.08
N ILE A 89 23.45 25.30 17.21
CA ILE A 89 24.90 25.43 17.48
C ILE A 89 25.63 26.23 16.40
N ILE A 90 25.28 26.04 15.14
CA ILE A 90 25.95 26.70 14.01
C ILE A 90 25.53 28.16 13.90
N ILE A 91 24.23 28.43 14.03
CA ILE A 91 23.64 29.74 13.73
C ILE A 91 23.78 30.69 14.94
N GLU A 92 23.43 30.19 16.13
CA GLU A 92 23.32 31.00 17.34
C GLU A 92 24.65 31.00 18.11
N ASP A 93 25.16 29.83 18.48
CA ASP A 93 26.42 29.71 19.22
C ASP A 93 27.65 30.02 18.36
N ARG A 94 27.56 29.79 17.04
CA ARG A 94 28.67 29.90 16.07
C ARG A 94 29.95 29.18 16.51
N ASP A 95 29.79 28.08 17.25
CA ASP A 95 30.90 27.35 17.87
C ASP A 95 31.24 26.08 17.05
N LEU A 96 32.33 26.19 16.27
CA LEU A 96 32.84 25.09 15.47
C LEU A 96 33.24 23.88 16.33
N SER A 97 33.77 24.09 17.53
CA SER A 97 34.27 23.00 18.38
C SER A 97 33.12 22.15 18.90
N LYS A 98 32.02 22.78 19.34
CA LYS A 98 30.79 22.06 19.74
C LYS A 98 30.17 21.31 18.57
N TYR A 99 30.15 21.92 17.38
CA TYR A 99 29.65 21.25 16.18
C TYR A 99 30.46 19.99 15.84
N LEU A 100 31.80 20.09 15.83
CA LEU A 100 32.69 18.97 15.56
C LEU A 100 32.48 17.82 16.55
N ASN A 101 32.27 18.13 17.83
CA ASN A 101 31.97 17.11 18.85
C ASN A 101 30.63 16.38 18.57
N THR A 102 29.68 17.06 17.93
CA THR A 102 28.36 16.50 17.61
C THR A 102 28.39 15.58 16.37
N LEU A 103 29.44 15.67 15.53
CA LEU A 103 29.59 14.85 14.31
C LEU A 103 29.71 13.36 14.60
N TRP A 104 30.47 12.98 15.63
CA TRP A 104 30.61 11.57 16.01
C TRP A 104 29.25 10.97 16.42
N LEU A 105 28.52 11.68 17.30
CA LEU A 105 27.20 11.24 17.75
C LEU A 105 26.18 11.21 16.60
N SER A 106 26.23 12.20 15.70
CA SER A 106 25.38 12.22 14.51
C SER A 106 25.67 11.06 13.56
N SER A 107 26.95 10.71 13.38
CA SER A 107 27.37 9.55 12.57
C SER A 107 26.87 8.24 13.18
N LEU A 108 26.97 8.09 14.50
CA LEU A 108 26.45 6.92 15.21
C LEU A 108 24.93 6.81 15.07
N LEU A 109 24.21 7.93 15.22
CA LEU A 109 22.75 7.97 15.03
C LEU A 109 22.37 7.50 13.63
N ILE A 110 23.02 8.01 12.58
CA ILE A 110 22.74 7.60 11.18
C ILE A 110 22.88 6.08 11.00
N ILE A 111 23.91 5.46 11.58
CA ILE A 111 24.11 4.01 11.49
C ILE A 111 22.97 3.27 12.19
N LEU A 112 22.61 3.70 13.41
CA LEU A 112 21.53 3.08 14.19
C LEU A 112 20.17 3.24 13.51
N THR A 113 19.84 4.43 13.01
CA THR A 113 18.59 4.68 12.31
C THR A 113 18.50 3.86 11.03
N THR A 114 19.56 3.82 10.23
CA THR A 114 19.62 3.02 9.00
C THR A 114 19.42 1.52 9.31
N GLY A 115 20.08 1.01 10.36
CA GLY A 115 19.88 -0.37 10.83
C GLY A 115 18.44 -0.66 11.23
N LEU A 116 17.80 0.25 11.97
CA LEU A 116 16.40 0.14 12.35
C LEU A 116 15.46 0.11 11.13
N PHE A 117 15.67 1.01 10.16
CA PHE A 117 14.88 1.02 8.92
C PHE A 117 15.04 -0.27 8.12
N ALA A 118 16.27 -0.78 7.98
CA ALA A 118 16.54 -2.05 7.30
C ALA A 118 15.86 -3.23 8.02
N PHE A 119 15.92 -3.25 9.36
CA PHE A 119 15.25 -4.26 10.18
C PHE A 119 13.73 -4.21 10.05
N SER A 120 13.11 -3.01 10.11
CA SER A 120 11.67 -2.86 9.90
C SER A 120 11.26 -3.35 8.51
N GLN A 121 12.02 -3.01 7.46
CA GLN A 121 11.75 -3.48 6.10
C GLN A 121 11.87 -5.01 5.98
N PHE A 122 12.84 -5.62 6.67
CA PHE A 122 13.01 -7.07 6.70
C PHE A 122 11.79 -7.78 7.32
N ILE A 123 11.32 -7.32 8.48
CA ILE A 123 10.15 -7.92 9.14
C ILE A 123 8.90 -7.80 8.27
N ARG A 124 8.67 -6.62 7.68
CA ARG A 124 7.52 -6.41 6.77
C ARG A 124 7.51 -7.38 5.60
N ARG A 125 8.68 -7.61 4.98
CA ARG A 125 8.84 -8.61 3.91
C ARG A 125 8.60 -10.03 4.42
N LYS A 126 9.07 -10.36 5.62
CA LYS A 126 8.85 -11.68 6.24
C LYS A 126 7.36 -11.96 6.48
N VAL A 127 6.62 -11.00 7.03
CA VAL A 127 5.16 -11.13 7.23
C VAL A 127 4.43 -11.30 5.91
N ALA A 128 4.79 -10.51 4.89
CA ALA A 128 4.18 -10.63 3.58
C ALA A 128 4.42 -11.98 2.92
N LEU A 129 5.64 -12.51 3.05
CA LEU A 129 6.00 -13.82 2.52
C LEU A 129 5.34 -14.98 3.29
N ASP A 130 5.19 -14.85 4.60
CA ASP A 130 4.47 -15.86 5.42
C ASP A 130 2.99 -15.92 5.04
N TRP A 131 2.33 -14.75 4.93
CA TRP A 131 0.94 -14.68 4.49
C TRP A 131 0.78 -15.22 3.07
N TYR A 132 1.71 -14.92 2.16
CA TYR A 132 1.72 -15.43 0.79
C TYR A 132 1.75 -16.96 0.77
N LYS A 133 2.71 -17.57 1.48
CA LYS A 133 2.84 -19.03 1.55
C LYS A 133 1.57 -19.70 2.08
N TRP A 134 0.99 -19.12 3.13
CA TRP A 134 -0.23 -19.65 3.71
C TRP A 134 -1.42 -19.53 2.73
N LEU A 135 -1.58 -18.38 2.09
CA LEU A 135 -2.68 -18.13 1.17
C LEU A 135 -2.58 -19.05 -0.05
N THR A 136 -1.39 -19.20 -0.64
CA THR A 136 -1.15 -20.15 -1.74
C THR A 136 -1.51 -21.58 -1.34
N LYS A 137 -1.09 -22.03 -0.16
CA LYS A 137 -1.40 -23.38 0.33
C LYS A 137 -2.92 -23.61 0.45
N GLN A 138 -3.66 -22.66 1.02
CA GLN A 138 -5.11 -22.80 1.16
C GLN A 138 -5.85 -22.71 -0.16
N THR A 139 -5.42 -21.83 -1.05
CA THR A 139 -6.03 -21.68 -2.37
C THR A 139 -5.82 -22.94 -3.21
N VAL A 140 -4.61 -23.49 -3.24
CA VAL A 140 -4.32 -24.76 -3.93
C VAL A 140 -5.09 -25.93 -3.31
N LYS A 141 -5.16 -25.99 -1.97
CA LYS A 141 -5.96 -27.03 -1.28
C LYS A 141 -7.42 -26.98 -1.69
N LYS A 142 -8.03 -25.79 -1.78
CA LYS A 142 -9.42 -25.62 -2.22
C LYS A 142 -9.60 -25.95 -3.70
N TYR A 143 -8.64 -25.57 -4.55
CA TYR A 143 -8.66 -25.84 -6.00
C TYR A 143 -8.62 -27.34 -6.32
N LEU A 144 -7.81 -28.10 -5.60
CA LEU A 144 -7.67 -29.54 -5.78
C LEU A 144 -8.80 -30.34 -5.09
N ASN A 145 -9.52 -29.74 -4.15
CA ASN A 145 -10.58 -30.43 -3.44
C ASN A 145 -11.85 -30.57 -4.30
N TYR A 146 -12.59 -31.66 -4.13
CA TYR A 146 -13.87 -31.94 -4.80
C TYR A 146 -13.87 -31.79 -6.33
N ARG A 147 -12.73 -31.99 -7.01
CA ARG A 147 -12.57 -31.79 -8.46
C ARG A 147 -12.97 -30.37 -8.92
N ALA A 148 -12.79 -29.36 -8.07
CA ALA A 148 -13.15 -27.98 -8.40
C ALA A 148 -12.44 -27.47 -9.67
N TYR A 149 -11.21 -27.91 -9.94
CA TYR A 149 -10.50 -27.64 -11.20
C TYR A 149 -11.33 -28.02 -12.44
N TYR A 150 -12.02 -29.15 -12.40
CA TYR A 150 -12.85 -29.62 -13.52
C TYR A 150 -14.10 -28.77 -13.71
N ASN A 151 -14.74 -28.36 -12.60
CA ASN A 151 -15.92 -27.51 -12.68
C ASN A 151 -15.57 -26.11 -13.19
N ILE A 152 -14.42 -25.55 -12.81
CA ILE A 152 -13.99 -24.22 -13.23
C ILE A 152 -13.71 -24.19 -14.74
N ASP A 153 -13.01 -25.19 -15.29
CA ASP A 153 -12.74 -25.27 -16.73
C ASP A 153 -14.02 -25.38 -17.58
N PHE A 154 -15.09 -25.97 -17.04
CA PHE A 154 -16.37 -26.16 -17.76
C PHE A 154 -17.40 -25.05 -17.54
N THR A 155 -17.35 -24.32 -16.42
CA THR A 155 -18.38 -23.33 -16.05
C THR A 155 -17.90 -21.87 -16.11
N SER A 156 -16.60 -21.64 -16.15
CA SER A 156 -16.03 -20.30 -16.17
C SER A 156 -15.39 -19.99 -17.52
N ASP A 157 -15.54 -18.75 -17.99
CA ASP A 157 -14.86 -18.23 -19.19
C ASP A 157 -13.36 -17.93 -18.91
N LEU A 158 -12.81 -18.53 -17.86
CA LEU A 158 -11.50 -18.24 -17.29
C LEU A 158 -10.43 -19.08 -18.00
N LYS A 159 -9.72 -18.48 -18.95
CA LYS A 159 -8.60 -19.16 -19.63
C LYS A 159 -7.40 -19.30 -18.67
N ASN A 160 -6.80 -20.48 -18.62
CA ASN A 160 -5.59 -20.82 -17.86
C ASN A 160 -5.68 -20.49 -16.35
N PRO A 161 -6.65 -21.05 -15.61
CA PRO A 161 -6.86 -20.76 -14.19
C PRO A 161 -5.61 -21.05 -13.35
N ASP A 162 -4.82 -22.07 -13.69
CA ASP A 162 -3.61 -22.47 -12.97
C ASP A 162 -2.52 -21.39 -13.02
N GLN A 163 -2.36 -20.79 -14.20
CA GLN A 163 -1.39 -19.71 -14.41
C GLN A 163 -1.82 -18.48 -13.62
N ARG A 164 -3.11 -18.12 -13.72
CA ARG A 164 -3.65 -16.98 -12.97
C ARG A 164 -3.53 -17.18 -11.46
N LEU A 165 -3.82 -18.37 -10.96
CA LEU A 165 -3.68 -18.71 -9.54
C LEU A 165 -2.24 -18.50 -9.06
N SER A 166 -1.27 -18.95 -9.84
CA SER A 166 0.15 -18.84 -9.47
C SER A 166 0.67 -17.40 -9.56
N GLN A 167 0.18 -16.61 -10.51
CA GLN A 167 0.67 -15.25 -10.79
C GLN A 167 -0.04 -14.16 -9.97
N GLU A 168 -1.31 -14.34 -9.63
CA GLU A 168 -2.13 -13.29 -9.01
C GLU A 168 -2.07 -13.31 -7.47
N ILE A 169 -1.73 -14.43 -6.82
CA ILE A 169 -1.75 -14.54 -5.35
C ILE A 169 -0.63 -13.73 -4.68
N GLU A 170 0.60 -13.77 -5.22
CA GLU A 170 1.74 -13.05 -4.64
C GLU A 170 1.53 -11.53 -4.63
N PRO A 171 1.16 -10.88 -5.75
CA PRO A 171 0.92 -9.44 -5.78
C PRO A 171 -0.21 -9.02 -4.84
N ILE A 172 -1.32 -9.76 -4.78
CA ILE A 172 -2.46 -9.45 -3.90
C ILE A 172 -1.99 -9.36 -2.45
N THR A 173 -1.25 -10.38 -2.00
CA THR A 173 -0.77 -10.47 -0.62
C THR A 173 0.23 -9.36 -0.29
N THR A 174 1.25 -9.22 -1.14
CA THR A 174 2.40 -8.35 -0.88
C THR A 174 2.05 -6.87 -1.05
N MET A 175 1.26 -6.51 -2.07
CA MET A 175 0.81 -5.13 -2.28
C MET A 175 -0.18 -4.70 -1.21
N THR A 176 -1.11 -5.57 -0.82
CA THR A 176 -2.09 -5.22 0.20
C THR A 176 -1.43 -4.99 1.55
N LEU A 177 -0.59 -5.89 2.03
CA LEU A 177 0.14 -5.67 3.28
C LEU A 177 1.04 -4.44 3.21
N ARG A 178 1.75 -4.24 2.09
CA ARG A 178 2.56 -3.04 1.88
C ARG A 178 1.71 -1.79 2.01
N LEU A 179 0.56 -1.74 1.35
CA LEU A 179 -0.35 -0.59 1.40
C LEU A 179 -0.83 -0.33 2.82
N LEU A 180 -1.31 -1.36 3.54
CA LEU A 180 -1.80 -1.22 4.91
C LEU A 180 -0.72 -0.71 5.87
N ILE A 181 0.44 -1.35 5.84
CA ILE A 181 1.56 -1.01 6.73
C ILE A 181 2.09 0.39 6.40
N THR A 182 2.22 0.73 5.11
CA THR A 182 2.66 2.07 4.68
C THR A 182 1.64 3.13 5.04
N PHE A 183 0.35 2.87 4.84
CA PHE A 183 -0.73 3.80 5.19
C PHE A 183 -0.72 4.10 6.69
N MET A 184 -0.59 3.06 7.53
CA MET A 184 -0.48 3.22 8.98
C MET A 184 0.77 4.03 9.36
N GLU A 185 1.95 3.63 8.86
CA GLU A 185 3.20 4.35 9.12
C GLU A 185 3.11 5.83 8.72
N LYS A 186 2.67 6.13 7.49
CA LYS A 186 2.54 7.51 7.01
C LYS A 186 1.50 8.31 7.78
N GLY A 187 0.41 7.67 8.21
CA GLY A 187 -0.58 8.28 9.10
C GLY A 187 0.03 8.68 10.45
N LEU A 188 0.79 7.78 11.09
CA LEU A 188 1.47 8.09 12.34
C LEU A 188 2.54 9.17 12.18
N GLN A 189 3.32 9.13 11.08
CA GLN A 189 4.29 10.18 10.76
C GLN A 189 3.60 11.54 10.62
N MET A 190 2.50 11.60 9.85
CA MET A 190 1.73 12.83 9.66
C MET A 190 1.23 13.41 10.98
N ILE A 191 0.64 12.58 11.85
CA ILE A 191 0.18 13.00 13.18
C ILE A 191 1.36 13.51 14.02
N THR A 192 2.47 12.78 14.02
CA THR A 192 3.67 13.14 14.80
C THR A 192 4.25 14.48 14.34
N PHE A 193 4.42 14.69 13.03
CA PHE A 193 4.88 15.96 12.49
C PHE A 193 3.90 17.10 12.73
N ALA A 194 2.58 16.85 12.67
CA ALA A 194 1.58 17.84 13.03
C ALA A 194 1.72 18.28 14.50
N ILE A 195 1.94 17.32 15.42
CA ILE A 195 2.17 17.62 16.84
C ILE A 195 3.46 18.41 17.04
N ILE A 196 4.56 18.04 16.38
CA ILE A 196 5.84 18.75 16.46
C ILE A 196 5.68 20.20 15.98
N LEU A 197 5.07 20.41 14.81
CA LEU A 197 4.83 21.76 14.28
C LEU A 197 3.93 22.58 15.21
N TRP A 198 2.87 21.96 15.73
CA TRP A 198 1.97 22.63 16.67
C TRP A 198 2.68 23.06 17.96
N THR A 199 3.65 22.27 18.42
CA THR A 199 4.46 22.56 19.61
C THR A 199 5.43 23.71 19.37
N ILE A 200 6.01 23.81 18.16
CA ILE A 200 6.96 24.88 17.83
C ILE A 200 6.23 26.19 17.53
N SER A 201 5.21 26.17 16.66
CA SER A 201 4.44 27.36 16.32
C SER A 201 3.05 27.01 15.82
N ARG A 202 2.05 27.33 16.63
CA ARG A 202 0.63 27.13 16.29
C ARG A 202 0.22 27.93 15.05
N GLN A 203 0.73 29.15 14.87
CA GLN A 203 0.38 30.00 13.73
C GLN A 203 0.86 29.37 12.41
N ILE A 204 2.12 28.91 12.36
CA ILE A 204 2.69 28.26 11.18
C ILE A 204 1.93 26.97 10.86
N ALA A 205 1.63 26.16 11.88
CA ALA A 205 0.87 24.93 11.71
C ALA A 205 -0.52 25.18 11.08
N VAL A 206 -1.25 26.20 11.54
CA VAL A 206 -2.57 26.56 10.99
C VAL A 206 -2.46 27.01 9.53
N TYR A 207 -1.50 27.89 9.21
CA TYR A 207 -1.31 28.33 7.82
C TYR A 207 -0.95 27.17 6.88
N LEU A 208 -0.13 26.23 7.33
CA LEU A 208 0.20 25.04 6.55
C LEU A 208 -1.02 24.16 6.29
N ILE A 209 -1.88 23.94 7.28
CA ILE A 209 -3.11 23.15 7.10
C ILE A 209 -4.01 23.80 6.04
N ILE A 210 -4.24 25.12 6.15
CA ILE A 210 -5.05 25.87 5.17
C ILE A 210 -4.43 25.75 3.77
N TYR A 211 -3.12 25.97 3.67
CA TYR A 211 -2.39 25.87 2.41
C TYR A 211 -2.52 24.47 1.77
N THR A 212 -2.32 23.41 2.55
CA THR A 212 -2.43 22.03 2.06
C THR A 212 -3.85 21.67 1.63
N LEU A 213 -4.89 22.13 2.35
CA LEU A 213 -6.28 21.89 1.96
C LEU A 213 -6.63 22.61 0.67
N ALA A 214 -6.29 23.90 0.56
CA ALA A 214 -6.53 24.67 -0.65
C ALA A 214 -5.81 24.06 -1.86
N GLY A 215 -4.54 23.68 -1.71
CA GLY A 215 -3.75 23.04 -2.77
C GLY A 215 -4.37 21.72 -3.26
N ASN A 216 -4.82 20.86 -2.35
CA ASN A 216 -5.49 19.60 -2.72
C ASN A 216 -6.82 19.83 -3.45
N LEU A 217 -7.62 20.80 -3.01
CA LEU A 217 -8.88 21.14 -3.69
C LEU A 217 -8.63 21.65 -5.12
N ILE A 218 -7.63 22.52 -5.30
CA ILE A 218 -7.23 23.01 -6.63
C ILE A 218 -6.74 21.84 -7.50
N ALA A 219 -5.91 20.94 -6.96
CA ALA A 219 -5.42 19.77 -7.69
C ALA A 219 -6.56 18.84 -8.15
N ILE A 220 -7.55 18.60 -7.30
CA ILE A 220 -8.74 17.81 -7.64
C ILE A 220 -9.52 18.50 -8.76
N TYR A 221 -9.76 19.81 -8.64
CA TYR A 221 -10.46 20.60 -9.66
C TYR A 221 -9.73 20.53 -11.02
N LEU A 222 -8.41 20.76 -11.03
CA LEU A 222 -7.60 20.70 -12.24
C LEU A 222 -7.61 19.30 -12.87
N THR A 223 -7.51 18.25 -12.05
CA THR A 223 -7.54 16.86 -12.52
C THR A 223 -8.87 16.53 -13.19
N GLN A 224 -9.98 16.95 -12.59
CA GLN A 224 -11.30 16.75 -13.16
C GLN A 224 -11.46 17.50 -14.49
N GLU A 225 -10.96 18.73 -14.57
CA GLU A 225 -11.04 19.53 -15.79
C GLU A 225 -10.18 18.96 -16.92
N LEU A 226 -8.95 18.54 -16.62
CA LEU A 226 -8.07 17.85 -17.58
C LEU A 226 -8.71 16.56 -18.11
N ASN A 227 -9.36 15.77 -17.24
CA ASN A 227 -9.99 14.53 -17.68
C ASN A 227 -11.18 14.80 -18.62
N LYS A 228 -11.97 15.85 -18.39
CA LYS A 228 -13.05 16.24 -19.32
C LYS A 228 -12.52 16.59 -20.71
N ILE A 229 -11.43 17.36 -20.78
CA ILE A 229 -10.81 17.77 -22.05
C ILE A 229 -10.31 16.52 -22.79
N ASN A 230 -9.57 15.63 -22.11
CA ASN A 230 -9.02 14.42 -22.72
C ASN A 230 -10.11 13.50 -23.29
N GLN A 231 -11.24 13.35 -22.59
CA GLN A 231 -12.37 12.58 -23.10
C GLN A 231 -13.03 13.26 -24.32
N SER A 232 -13.11 14.59 -24.33
CA SER A 232 -13.66 15.33 -25.47
C SER A 232 -12.81 15.23 -26.73
N GLU A 233 -11.47 15.19 -26.59
CA GLU A 233 -10.54 14.99 -27.71
C GLU A 233 -10.58 13.56 -28.23
N LEU A 234 -10.62 12.56 -27.34
CA LEU A 234 -10.75 11.16 -27.71
C LEU A 234 -12.03 10.91 -28.53
N ASN A 235 -13.16 11.44 -28.07
CA ASN A 235 -14.44 11.32 -28.77
C ASN A 235 -14.40 12.02 -30.14
N ARG A 236 -13.70 13.16 -30.27
CA ARG A 236 -13.53 13.85 -31.54
C ARG A 236 -12.70 13.06 -32.53
N HIS A 237 -11.68 12.31 -32.08
CA HIS A 237 -10.89 11.43 -32.94
C HIS A 237 -11.68 10.20 -33.38
N LEU A 238 -12.48 9.60 -32.48
CA LEU A 238 -13.35 8.47 -32.82
C LEU A 238 -14.44 8.82 -33.83
N GLN A 239 -14.90 10.08 -33.88
CA GLN A 239 -15.87 10.56 -34.89
C GLN A 239 -15.25 10.86 -36.27
N LYS A 240 -13.92 10.94 -36.37
CA LYS A 240 -13.21 11.21 -37.63
C LYS A 240 -12.71 9.94 -38.34
N LEU A 241 -12.82 8.78 -37.68
CA LEU A 241 -12.54 7.45 -38.22
C LEU A 241 -13.83 6.82 -38.76
#